data_AF-A0A1R2BX67-F1
#
_entry.id   AF-A0A1R2BX67-F1
#
_cell.length_a   1.000
_cell.length_b   1.000
_cell.length_c   1.000
_cell.angle_alpha   90.00
_cell.angle_beta   90.00
_cell.angle_gamma   90.00
#
_symmetry.space_group_name_H-M   'P 1'
#
loop_
_entity.id
_entity.type
_entity.pdbx_description
1 polymer ?
#
loop_
_entity_poly.entity_id
_entity_poly.type
_entity_poly.pdbx_seq_one_letter_code
_entity_poly.pdbx_strand_id
1 'polypeptide(L)'
;MRNAFEEISKMQKEADESRQKTQSELEFIANYTLKASQDHLEQERSMKKISEIVSEKDSELMILREMVSELQKAKPPVYFAAKDDPVDQALADYINSRPEPMEVNFIREDNGTYLFGSKRVFIKIENGKIIIRVGGGFMRIDEFVELYTPLEVEKLDERRRFENTPTRKNSLGKLGSMCKNYIVGDKSKQDLSAQKAAKIIQDTFVAGKTKFATCIAVPRKPSSGPGDSTPSKRTVRKNSISG
;
A
#
# COMPACT_ATOMS: atom_id res chain seq x y z
N MET A 1 -61.84 -12.65 51.45
CA MET A 1 -60.55 -12.25 52.06
C MET A 1 -59.47 -13.32 51.94
N ARG A 2 -59.70 -14.61 52.26
CA ARG A 2 -58.64 -15.65 52.16
C ARG A 2 -58.03 -15.80 50.75
N ASN A 3 -58.84 -15.81 49.69
CA ASN A 3 -58.33 -15.95 48.31
C ASN A 3 -57.40 -14.81 47.88
N ALA A 4 -57.64 -13.58 48.34
CA ALA A 4 -56.79 -12.44 48.01
C ALA A 4 -55.42 -12.50 48.70
N PHE A 5 -55.36 -13.01 49.94
CA PHE A 5 -54.09 -13.23 50.63
C PHE A 5 -53.25 -14.33 49.97
N GLU A 6 -53.91 -15.38 49.49
CA GLU A 6 -53.26 -16.49 48.79
C GLU A 6 -52.71 -16.04 47.43
N GLU A 7 -53.45 -15.21 46.69
CA GLU A 7 -53.03 -14.63 45.42
C GLU A 7 -51.86 -13.63 45.59
N ILE A 8 -51.89 -12.79 46.64
CA ILE A 8 -50.78 -11.89 46.98
C ILE A 8 -49.52 -12.68 47.36
N SER A 9 -49.67 -13.76 48.14
CA SER A 9 -48.54 -14.62 48.52
C SER A 9 -47.91 -15.31 47.32
N LYS A 10 -48.74 -15.76 46.36
CA LYS A 10 -48.27 -16.33 45.09
C LYS A 10 -47.50 -15.29 44.26
N MET A 11 -48.05 -14.09 44.09
CA MET A 11 -47.38 -13.00 43.35
C MET A 11 -46.05 -12.58 44.00
N GLN A 12 -45.97 -12.55 45.34
CA GLN A 12 -44.71 -12.28 46.03
C GLN A 12 -43.66 -13.34 45.76
N LYS A 13 -44.06 -14.63 45.77
CA LYS A 13 -43.15 -15.73 45.46
C LYS A 13 -42.63 -15.68 44.03
N GLU A 14 -43.51 -15.42 43.06
CA GLU A 14 -43.13 -15.25 41.65
C GLU A 14 -42.20 -14.05 41.44
N ALA A 15 -42.44 -12.93 42.14
CA ALA A 15 -41.57 -11.76 42.11
C ALA A 15 -40.18 -12.05 42.72
N ASP A 16 -40.14 -12.82 43.82
CA ASP A 16 -38.89 -13.22 44.47
C ASP A 16 -38.07 -14.18 43.58
N GLU A 17 -38.72 -15.18 42.96
CA GLU A 17 -38.10 -16.10 42.02
C GLU A 17 -37.54 -15.36 40.79
N SER A 18 -38.31 -14.42 40.22
CA SER A 18 -37.88 -13.58 39.11
C SER A 18 -36.69 -12.68 39.47
N ARG A 19 -36.72 -12.09 40.68
CA ARG A 19 -35.62 -11.27 41.21
C ARG A 19 -34.36 -12.09 41.40
N GLN A 20 -34.47 -13.30 41.97
CA GLN A 20 -33.34 -14.18 42.20
C GLN A 20 -32.71 -14.63 40.88
N LYS A 21 -33.53 -14.94 39.87
CA LYS A 21 -33.06 -15.27 38.53
C LYS A 21 -32.29 -14.10 37.90
N THR A 22 -32.87 -12.90 37.94
CA THR A 22 -32.23 -11.68 37.41
C THR A 22 -30.90 -11.38 38.13
N GLN A 23 -30.84 -11.58 39.46
CA GLN A 23 -29.61 -11.41 40.23
C GLN A 23 -28.53 -12.42 39.80
N SER A 24 -28.91 -13.69 39.58
CA SER A 24 -27.96 -14.71 39.12
C SER A 24 -27.41 -14.42 37.72
N GLU A 25 -28.26 -13.93 36.81
CA GLU A 25 -27.85 -13.53 35.47
C GLU A 25 -26.93 -12.31 35.50
N LEU A 26 -27.22 -11.33 36.36
CA LEU A 26 -26.36 -10.16 36.56
C LEU A 26 -24.99 -10.55 37.11
N GLU A 27 -24.94 -11.45 38.10
CA GLU A 27 -23.68 -11.93 38.67
C GLU A 27 -22.84 -12.66 37.63
N PHE A 28 -23.48 -13.51 36.80
CA PHE A 28 -22.81 -14.18 35.69
C PHE A 28 -22.21 -13.18 34.69
N ILE A 29 -22.99 -12.19 34.24
CA ILE A 29 -22.54 -11.18 33.27
C ILE A 29 -21.43 -10.32 33.86
N ALA A 30 -21.53 -9.94 35.14
CA ALA A 30 -20.51 -9.15 35.83
C ALA A 30 -19.16 -9.89 35.86
N ASN A 31 -19.17 -11.16 36.26
CA ASN A 31 -17.97 -12.00 36.30
C ASN A 31 -17.38 -12.24 34.90
N TYR A 32 -18.24 -12.53 33.91
CA TYR A 32 -17.82 -12.71 32.53
C TYR A 32 -17.15 -11.44 31.97
N THR A 33 -17.75 -10.27 32.20
CA THR A 33 -17.23 -8.98 31.74
C THR A 33 -15.91 -8.63 32.43
N LEU A 34 -15.80 -8.89 33.73
CA LEU A 34 -14.58 -8.69 34.48
C LEU A 34 -13.43 -9.56 33.93
N LYS A 35 -13.72 -10.84 33.68
CA LYS A 35 -12.73 -11.77 33.11
C LYS A 35 -12.30 -11.35 31.70
N ALA A 36 -13.25 -11.02 30.84
CA ALA A 36 -12.95 -10.54 29.49
C ALA A 36 -12.10 -9.24 29.51
N SER A 37 -12.38 -8.33 30.45
CA SER A 37 -11.59 -7.10 30.60
C SER A 37 -10.15 -7.38 31.06
N GLN A 38 -9.94 -8.37 31.94
CA GLN A 38 -8.60 -8.78 32.36
C GLN A 38 -7.81 -9.37 31.20
N ASP A 39 -8.42 -10.28 30.44
CA ASP A 39 -7.78 -10.91 29.29
C ASP A 39 -7.44 -9.87 28.20
N HIS A 40 -8.32 -8.90 27.96
CA HIS A 40 -8.05 -7.79 27.05
C HIS A 40 -6.85 -6.94 27.50
N LEU A 41 -6.72 -6.67 28.80
CA LEU A 41 -5.59 -5.91 29.33
C LEU A 41 -4.25 -6.65 29.14
N GLU A 42 -4.23 -7.97 29.30
CA GLU A 42 -3.04 -8.79 29.06
C GLU A 42 -2.65 -8.81 27.58
N GLN A 43 -3.65 -8.91 26.69
CA GLN A 43 -3.46 -8.83 25.25
C GLN A 43 -2.93 -7.46 24.84
N GLU A 44 -3.47 -6.37 25.37
CA GLU A 44 -3.03 -5.01 25.07
C GLU A 44 -1.56 -4.79 25.46
N ARG A 45 -1.16 -5.29 26.64
CA ARG A 45 0.24 -5.25 27.09
C ARG A 45 1.17 -6.01 26.14
N SER A 46 0.73 -7.19 25.69
CA SER A 46 1.51 -8.01 24.75
C SER A 46 1.60 -7.34 23.37
N MET A 47 0.50 -6.75 22.90
CA MET A 47 0.44 -5.99 21.65
C MET A 47 1.39 -4.81 21.66
N LYS A 48 1.46 -4.06 22.77
CA LYS A 48 2.36 -2.92 22.91
C LYS A 48 3.83 -3.33 22.76
N LYS A 49 4.24 -4.44 23.38
CA LYS A 49 5.60 -4.99 23.25
C LYS A 49 5.93 -5.37 21.81
N ILE A 50 5.00 -6.04 21.11
CA ILE A 50 5.18 -6.40 19.71
C ILE A 50 5.31 -5.15 18.84
N SER A 51 4.46 -4.15 19.08
CA SER A 51 4.49 -2.88 18.34
C SER A 51 5.82 -2.14 18.51
N GLU A 52 6.41 -2.17 19.71
CA GLU A 52 7.71 -1.57 20.00
C GLU A 52 8.83 -2.28 19.22
N ILE A 53 8.86 -3.62 19.27
CA ILE A 53 9.82 -4.43 18.51
C ILE A 53 9.70 -4.18 17.00
N VAL A 54 8.48 -4.11 16.48
CA VAL A 54 8.26 -3.83 15.05
C VAL A 54 8.80 -2.45 14.67
N SER A 55 8.55 -1.43 15.50
CA SER A 55 9.05 -0.09 15.28
C SER A 55 10.59 -0.03 15.28
N GLU A 56 11.23 -0.73 16.22
CA GLU A 56 12.69 -0.83 16.26
C GLU A 56 13.23 -1.50 14.99
N LYS A 57 12.61 -2.61 14.57
CA LYS A 57 13.02 -3.36 13.37
C LYS A 57 12.82 -2.58 12.09
N ASP A 58 11.76 -1.79 11.99
CA ASP A 58 11.55 -0.87 10.86
C ASP A 58 12.64 0.20 10.79
N SER A 59 13.08 0.73 11.94
CA SER A 59 14.19 1.69 11.97
C SER A 59 15.54 1.06 11.58
N GLU A 60 15.80 -0.16 12.04
CA GLU A 60 17.00 -0.93 11.69
C GLU A 60 17.03 -1.23 10.19
N LEU A 61 15.90 -1.64 9.61
CA LEU A 61 15.77 -1.85 8.17
C LEU A 61 16.00 -0.56 7.37
N MET A 62 15.53 0.59 7.88
CA MET A 62 15.74 1.88 7.23
C MET A 62 17.23 2.21 7.15
N ILE A 63 17.96 2.04 8.25
CA ILE A 63 19.42 2.30 8.31
C ILE A 63 20.17 1.33 7.40
N LEU A 64 19.88 0.03 7.47
CA LEU A 64 20.53 -0.98 6.64
C LEU A 64 20.31 -0.73 5.14
N ARG A 65 19.09 -0.34 4.75
CA ARG A 65 18.79 0.02 3.35
C ARG A 65 19.59 1.23 2.89
N GLU A 66 19.75 2.24 3.74
CA GLU A 66 20.56 3.42 3.40
C GLU A 66 22.03 3.02 3.24
N MET A 67 22.59 2.25 4.18
CA MET A 67 23.97 1.75 4.07
C MET A 67 24.19 0.93 2.80
N VAL A 68 23.26 0.05 2.44
CA VAL A 68 23.35 -0.73 1.19
C VAL A 68 23.30 0.18 -0.03
N SER A 69 22.41 1.19 -0.04
CA SER A 69 22.30 2.18 -1.10
C SER A 69 23.61 2.97 -1.29
N GLU A 70 24.24 3.41 -0.19
CA GLU A 70 25.54 4.08 -0.23
C GLU A 70 26.64 3.16 -0.78
N LEU A 71 26.70 1.91 -0.32
CA LEU A 71 27.67 0.93 -0.82
C LEU A 71 27.46 0.59 -2.30
N GLN A 72 26.21 0.53 -2.76
CA GLN A 72 25.85 0.32 -4.16
C GLN A 72 26.23 1.52 -5.03
N LYS A 73 26.15 2.75 -4.53
CA LYS A 73 26.66 3.94 -5.23
C LYS A 73 28.19 3.95 -5.30
N ALA A 74 28.85 3.48 -4.25
CA ALA A 74 30.31 3.49 -4.15
C ALA A 74 31.00 2.41 -5.00
N LYS A 75 30.31 1.30 -5.30
CA LYS A 75 30.88 0.19 -6.09
C LYS A 75 30.24 0.15 -7.49
N PRO A 76 31.03 0.19 -8.57
CA PRO A 76 30.49 -0.07 -9.89
C PRO A 76 29.88 -1.48 -9.94
N PRO A 77 28.77 -1.69 -10.67
CA PRO A 77 28.15 -2.99 -10.79
C PRO A 77 29.12 -3.97 -11.46
N VAL A 78 29.49 -5.03 -10.73
CA VAL A 78 30.35 -6.12 -11.24
C VAL A 78 29.48 -7.09 -12.04
N TYR A 79 29.92 -7.42 -13.25
CA TYR A 79 29.28 -8.43 -14.08
C TYR A 79 29.71 -9.84 -13.64
N PHE A 80 28.75 -10.75 -13.46
CA PHE A 80 29.00 -12.13 -13.07
C PHE A 80 28.67 -13.07 -14.23
N ALA A 81 29.68 -13.77 -14.75
CA ALA A 81 29.52 -14.76 -15.81
C ALA A 81 28.93 -16.09 -15.30
N ALA A 82 28.21 -16.77 -16.19
CA ALA A 82 27.93 -18.20 -16.09
C ALA A 82 29.22 -19.00 -16.30
N LYS A 83 29.61 -19.80 -15.30
CA LYS A 83 30.87 -20.55 -15.28
C LYS A 83 31.03 -21.55 -16.42
N ASP A 84 29.92 -21.99 -17.01
CA ASP A 84 29.89 -22.99 -18.07
C ASP A 84 29.97 -22.38 -19.48
N ASP A 85 29.97 -21.06 -19.61
CA ASP A 85 29.96 -20.36 -20.90
C ASP A 85 31.25 -19.53 -21.09
N PRO A 86 32.16 -19.97 -21.99
CA PRO A 86 33.40 -19.25 -22.23
C PRO A 86 33.19 -17.87 -22.87
N VAL A 87 32.10 -17.68 -23.63
CA VAL A 87 31.75 -16.37 -24.21
C VAL A 87 31.37 -15.40 -23.11
N ASP A 88 30.61 -15.88 -22.14
CA ASP A 88 30.15 -15.09 -20.99
C ASP A 88 31.30 -14.72 -20.06
N GLN A 89 32.23 -15.65 -19.83
CA GLN A 89 33.43 -15.40 -19.04
C GLN A 89 34.31 -14.31 -19.69
N ALA A 90 34.54 -14.40 -21.00
CA ALA A 90 35.28 -13.37 -21.72
C ALA A 90 34.56 -12.01 -21.67
N LEU A 91 33.22 -12.01 -21.76
CA LEU A 91 32.42 -10.80 -21.66
C LEU A 91 32.49 -10.18 -20.25
N ALA A 92 32.48 -11.00 -19.20
CA ALA A 92 32.68 -10.55 -17.83
C ALA A 92 34.04 -9.91 -17.62
N ASP A 93 35.10 -10.55 -18.11
CA ASP A 93 36.46 -10.01 -18.03
C ASP A 93 36.54 -8.68 -18.78
N TYR A 94 35.91 -8.59 -19.96
CA TYR A 94 35.83 -7.34 -20.72
C TYR A 94 35.10 -6.23 -19.96
N ILE A 95 33.89 -6.47 -19.44
CA ILE A 95 33.08 -5.47 -18.74
C ILE A 95 33.78 -5.02 -17.45
N ASN A 96 34.30 -5.97 -16.67
CA ASN A 96 34.88 -5.70 -15.36
C ASN A 96 36.29 -5.10 -15.42
N SER A 97 37.02 -5.27 -16.54
CA SER A 97 38.36 -4.67 -16.71
C SER A 97 38.34 -3.17 -17.02
N ARG A 98 37.16 -2.61 -17.34
CA ARG A 98 37.02 -1.19 -17.67
C ARG A 98 37.14 -0.31 -16.42
N PRO A 99 37.78 0.87 -16.51
CA PRO A 99 37.89 1.79 -15.38
C PRO A 99 36.56 2.48 -15.05
N GLU A 100 35.70 2.68 -16.06
CA GLU A 100 34.39 3.30 -15.93
C GLU A 100 33.27 2.28 -16.19
N PRO A 101 32.17 2.34 -15.42
CA PRO A 101 31.02 1.47 -15.63
C PRO A 101 30.37 1.76 -16.98
N MET A 102 29.89 0.71 -17.65
CA MET A 102 29.18 0.86 -18.91
C MET A 102 27.81 1.52 -18.69
N GLU A 103 27.45 2.48 -19.55
CA GLU A 103 26.12 3.12 -19.51
C GLU A 103 25.01 2.14 -19.93
N VAL A 104 25.31 1.23 -20.85
CA VAL A 104 24.41 0.18 -21.33
C VAL A 104 25.09 -1.17 -21.14
N ASN A 105 24.52 -2.01 -20.29
CA ASN A 105 25.05 -3.33 -19.97
C ASN A 105 24.57 -4.40 -20.96
N PHE A 106 25.34 -5.48 -21.09
CA PHE A 106 24.90 -6.72 -21.72
C PHE A 106 24.12 -7.57 -20.71
N ILE A 107 23.00 -8.14 -21.13
CA ILE A 107 22.21 -9.09 -20.34
C ILE A 107 22.18 -10.41 -21.11
N ARG A 108 22.58 -11.50 -20.47
CA ARG A 108 22.59 -12.83 -21.10
C ARG A 108 21.15 -13.33 -21.24
N GLU A 109 20.76 -13.69 -22.47
CA GLU A 109 19.50 -14.40 -22.73
C GLU A 109 19.75 -15.91 -22.87
N ASP A 110 20.75 -16.27 -23.67
CA ASP A 110 21.09 -17.66 -23.98
C ASP A 110 22.58 -17.76 -24.36
N ASN A 111 23.09 -18.97 -24.58
CA ASN A 111 24.48 -19.20 -25.00
C ASN A 111 24.78 -18.43 -26.30
N GLY A 112 25.72 -17.48 -26.25
CA GLY A 112 26.08 -16.64 -27.39
C GLY A 112 25.00 -15.62 -27.82
N THR A 113 23.91 -15.46 -27.07
CA THR A 113 22.85 -14.49 -27.35
C THR A 113 22.63 -13.55 -26.17
N TYR A 114 22.76 -12.26 -26.43
CA TYR A 114 22.77 -11.22 -25.42
C TYR A 114 21.84 -10.08 -25.80
N LEU A 115 21.35 -9.36 -24.80
CA LEU A 115 20.61 -8.12 -24.96
C LEU A 115 21.54 -6.96 -24.60
N PHE A 116 21.73 -6.03 -25.54
CA PHE A 116 22.42 -4.76 -25.34
C PHE A 116 21.41 -3.63 -25.41
N GLY A 117 21.01 -3.11 -24.25
CA GLY A 117 19.91 -2.14 -24.15
C GLY A 117 18.59 -2.73 -24.64
N SER A 118 18.13 -2.31 -25.82
CA SER A 118 16.95 -2.82 -26.50
C SER A 118 17.25 -3.81 -27.63
N LYS A 119 18.54 -3.95 -28.01
CA LYS A 119 18.95 -4.75 -29.15
C LYS A 119 19.43 -6.13 -28.74
N ARG A 120 18.83 -7.17 -29.32
CA ARG A 120 19.35 -8.54 -29.22
C ARG A 120 20.53 -8.72 -30.17
N VAL A 121 21.63 -9.24 -29.65
CA VAL A 121 22.91 -9.42 -30.35
C VAL A 121 23.43 -10.84 -30.18
N PHE A 122 24.15 -11.32 -31.18
CA PHE A 122 24.83 -12.61 -31.13
C PHE A 122 26.32 -12.39 -30.96
N ILE A 123 26.89 -12.98 -29.92
CA ILE A 123 28.29 -12.82 -29.52
C ILE A 123 28.99 -14.16 -29.69
N LYS A 124 30.20 -14.11 -30.25
CA LYS A 124 31.07 -15.27 -30.43
C LYS A 124 32.51 -14.88 -30.08
N ILE A 125 33.31 -15.86 -29.70
CA ILE A 125 34.77 -15.70 -29.60
C ILE A 125 35.43 -16.20 -30.90
N GLU A 126 36.27 -15.37 -31.50
CA GLU A 126 37.12 -15.73 -32.65
C GLU A 126 38.56 -15.30 -32.36
N ASN A 127 39.52 -16.23 -32.49
CA ASN A 127 40.95 -16.00 -32.21
C ASN A 127 41.21 -15.34 -30.83
N GLY A 128 40.43 -15.72 -29.82
CA GLY A 128 40.53 -15.17 -28.46
C GLY A 128 39.97 -13.74 -28.29
N LYS A 129 39.32 -13.19 -29.32
CA LYS A 129 38.66 -11.88 -29.26
C LYS A 129 37.15 -12.02 -29.37
N ILE A 130 36.43 -11.15 -28.66
CA ILE A 130 34.97 -11.10 -28.71
C ILE A 130 34.53 -10.37 -29.97
N ILE A 131 33.68 -11.02 -30.75
CA ILE A 131 33.07 -10.49 -31.97
C ILE A 131 31.55 -10.57 -31.88
N ILE A 132 30.89 -9.57 -32.44
CA ILE A 132 29.43 -9.41 -32.43
C ILE A 132 28.91 -9.45 -33.85
N ARG A 133 27.88 -10.27 -34.11
CA ARG A 133 27.22 -10.35 -35.41
C ARG A 133 26.42 -9.08 -35.69
N VAL A 134 26.66 -8.47 -36.83
CA VAL A 134 25.90 -7.33 -37.36
C VAL A 134 25.42 -7.62 -38.78
N GLY A 135 24.51 -6.80 -39.31
CA GLY A 135 23.84 -7.03 -40.60
C GLY A 135 24.78 -7.21 -41.82
N GLY A 136 26.04 -6.76 -41.72
CA GLY A 136 27.05 -6.87 -42.78
C GLY A 136 28.24 -7.78 -42.48
N GLY A 137 28.27 -8.49 -41.34
CA GLY A 137 29.45 -9.26 -40.94
C GLY A 137 29.59 -9.42 -39.44
N PHE A 138 30.83 -9.35 -38.96
CA PHE A 138 31.16 -9.35 -37.54
C PHE A 138 31.95 -8.08 -37.21
N MET A 139 31.73 -7.55 -36.02
CA MET A 139 32.42 -6.35 -35.52
C MET A 139 33.03 -6.65 -34.15
N ARG A 140 34.12 -5.97 -33.80
CA ARG A 140 34.74 -6.13 -32.47
C ARG A 140 33.84 -5.53 -31.38
N ILE A 141 33.94 -6.05 -30.17
CA ILE A 141 33.14 -5.56 -29.03
C ILE A 141 33.40 -4.07 -28.73
N ASP A 142 34.65 -3.60 -28.83
CA ASP A 142 35.00 -2.20 -28.59
C ASP A 142 34.27 -1.26 -29.55
N GLU A 143 34.39 -1.55 -30.85
CA GLU A 143 33.73 -0.79 -31.93
C GLU A 143 32.21 -0.84 -31.79
N PHE A 144 31.67 -1.98 -31.36
CA PHE A 144 30.23 -2.13 -31.13
C PHE A 144 29.73 -1.24 -30.00
N VAL A 145 30.41 -1.27 -28.85
CA VAL A 145 30.02 -0.48 -27.68
C VAL A 145 30.11 1.00 -28.00
N GLU A 146 31.18 1.47 -28.63
CA GLU A 146 31.33 2.88 -28.99
C GLU A 146 30.23 3.37 -29.94
N LEU A 147 29.87 2.56 -30.94
CA LEU A 147 28.87 2.95 -31.95
C LEU A 147 27.43 2.90 -31.42
N TYR A 148 27.09 1.88 -30.62
CA TYR A 148 25.70 1.61 -30.23
C TYR A 148 25.31 2.13 -28.84
N THR A 149 26.27 2.41 -27.94
CA THR A 149 25.95 2.95 -26.61
C THR A 149 25.12 4.24 -26.68
N PRO A 150 25.54 5.31 -27.38
CA PRO A 150 24.76 6.56 -27.42
C PRO A 150 23.35 6.37 -28.03
N LEU A 151 23.23 5.48 -29.03
CA LEU A 151 21.94 5.16 -29.65
C LEU A 151 21.00 4.42 -28.71
N GLU A 152 21.53 3.54 -27.85
CA GLU A 152 20.72 2.80 -26.89
C GLU A 152 20.37 3.66 -25.66
N VAL A 153 21.27 4.56 -25.23
CA VAL A 153 20.98 5.54 -24.16
C VAL A 153 19.81 6.45 -24.56
N GLU A 154 19.83 6.98 -25.79
CA GLU A 154 18.75 7.83 -26.31
C GLU A 154 17.39 7.10 -26.28
N LYS A 155 17.34 5.86 -26.78
CA LYS A 155 16.12 5.03 -26.74
C LYS A 155 15.67 4.72 -25.32
N LEU A 156 16.59 4.47 -24.40
CA LEU A 156 16.28 4.21 -23.00
C LEU A 156 15.65 5.44 -22.34
N ASP A 157 16.17 6.62 -22.63
CA ASP A 157 15.63 7.89 -22.13
C ASP A 157 14.27 8.20 -22.73
N GLU A 158 14.07 7.97 -24.02
CA GLU A 158 12.75 8.11 -24.67
C GLU A 158 11.71 7.18 -24.03
N ARG A 159 12.08 5.92 -23.81
CA ARG A 159 11.20 4.95 -23.15
C ARG A 159 10.85 5.41 -21.73
N ARG A 160 11.82 5.88 -20.95
CA ARG A 160 11.59 6.43 -19.61
C ARG A 160 10.67 7.65 -19.64
N ARG A 161 10.85 8.55 -20.61
CA ARG A 161 9.98 9.72 -20.79
C ARG A 161 8.55 9.30 -21.11
N PHE A 162 8.36 8.37 -22.03
CA PHE A 162 7.03 7.88 -22.40
C PHE A 162 6.31 7.16 -21.25
N GLU A 163 7.03 6.34 -20.47
CA GLU A 163 6.47 5.71 -19.26
C GLU A 163 6.03 6.74 -18.21
N ASN A 164 6.74 7.87 -18.12
CA ASN A 164 6.47 8.94 -17.16
C ASN A 164 5.44 9.97 -17.66
N THR A 165 5.11 10.00 -18.96
CA THR A 165 4.00 10.83 -19.45
C THR A 165 2.65 10.26 -18.97
N PRO A 166 1.76 11.10 -18.39
CA PRO A 166 0.41 10.67 -18.00
C PRO A 166 -0.51 10.56 -19.24
N THR A 167 -0.11 9.76 -20.22
CA THR A 167 -0.94 9.49 -21.40
C THR A 167 -2.02 8.50 -21.00
N ARG A 168 -3.28 8.90 -21.24
CA ARG A 168 -4.56 8.23 -20.91
C ARG A 168 -4.45 6.70 -20.92
N LYS A 169 -4.28 6.09 -19.74
CA LYS A 169 -4.23 4.62 -19.61
C LYS A 169 -5.60 4.04 -19.99
N ASN A 170 -5.63 3.21 -21.03
CA ASN A 170 -6.72 2.26 -21.24
C ASN A 170 -6.83 1.32 -20.03
N SER A 171 -7.98 0.65 -19.88
CA SER A 171 -8.34 -0.18 -18.71
C SER A 171 -7.23 -1.15 -18.26
N LEU A 172 -6.45 -1.72 -19.19
CA LEU A 172 -5.30 -2.59 -18.91
C LEU A 172 -4.10 -1.87 -18.27
N GLY A 173 -3.81 -0.63 -18.70
CA GLY A 173 -2.73 0.17 -18.12
C GLY A 173 -3.03 0.56 -16.67
N LYS A 174 -4.31 0.72 -16.32
CA LYS A 174 -4.76 1.01 -14.95
C LYS A 174 -4.46 -0.16 -14.00
N LEU A 175 -4.69 -1.39 -14.46
CA LEU A 175 -4.39 -2.61 -13.70
C LEU A 175 -2.87 -2.80 -13.50
N GLY A 176 -2.08 -2.57 -14.55
CA GLY A 176 -0.61 -2.64 -14.47
C GLY A 176 -0.02 -1.67 -13.44
N SER A 177 -0.51 -0.41 -13.39
CA SER A 177 -0.06 0.53 -12.34
C SER A 177 -0.54 0.19 -10.94
N MET A 178 -1.72 -0.42 -10.79
CA MET A 178 -2.17 -0.93 -9.48
C MET A 178 -1.25 -2.03 -8.95
N CYS A 179 -0.78 -2.93 -9.82
CA CYS A 179 0.13 -4.01 -9.44
C CYS A 179 1.55 -3.49 -9.12
N LYS A 180 2.05 -2.50 -9.87
CA LYS A 180 3.39 -1.92 -9.63
C LYS A 180 3.50 -1.22 -8.27
N ASN A 181 2.44 -0.55 -7.83
CA ASN A 181 2.34 0.07 -6.50
C ASN A 181 2.22 -0.96 -5.35
N TYR A 182 1.92 -2.22 -5.65
CA TYR A 182 1.91 -3.30 -4.65
C TYR A 182 3.30 -3.91 -4.46
N ILE A 183 4.15 -3.85 -5.49
CA ILE A 183 5.52 -4.39 -5.50
C ILE A 183 6.52 -3.35 -4.98
N VAL A 184 6.36 -2.10 -5.39
CA VAL A 184 7.12 -0.97 -4.85
C VAL A 184 6.30 -0.44 -3.69
N GLY A 185 6.71 -0.71 -2.45
CA GLY A 185 6.02 -0.33 -1.21
C GLY A 185 5.95 1.18 -0.95
N ASP A 186 5.57 1.96 -1.95
CA ASP A 186 5.29 3.38 -1.85
C ASP A 186 3.95 3.56 -1.12
N LYS A 187 4.04 3.75 0.20
CA LYS A 187 2.89 4.06 1.08
C LYS A 187 2.44 5.52 0.97
N SER A 188 2.70 6.22 -0.14
CA SER A 188 2.02 7.48 -0.43
C SER A 188 0.55 7.21 -0.78
N LYS A 189 -0.24 6.88 0.25
CA LYS A 189 -1.69 7.07 0.18
C LYS A 189 -1.90 8.56 -0.08
N GLN A 190 -2.14 8.94 -1.33
CA GLN A 190 -2.82 10.20 -1.60
C GLN A 190 -4.23 10.03 -1.04
N ASP A 191 -4.39 10.40 0.24
CA ASP A 191 -5.69 10.51 0.87
C ASP A 191 -6.59 11.34 -0.06
N LEU A 192 -7.77 10.79 -0.36
CA LEU A 192 -8.74 11.49 -1.19
C LEU A 192 -9.01 12.86 -0.55
N SER A 193 -8.66 13.93 -1.27
CA SER A 193 -8.96 15.30 -0.82
C SER A 193 -10.43 15.38 -0.37
N ALA A 194 -10.67 16.07 0.75
CA ALA A 194 -12.00 16.29 1.30
C ALA A 194 -13.00 16.80 0.24
N GLN A 195 -12.51 17.60 -0.72
CA GLN A 195 -13.32 18.11 -1.84
C GLN A 195 -13.76 16.98 -2.78
N LYS A 196 -12.88 16.02 -3.04
CA LYS A 196 -13.13 14.87 -3.92
C LYS A 196 -14.07 13.87 -3.24
N ALA A 197 -13.92 13.65 -1.93
CA ALA A 197 -14.85 12.85 -1.13
C ALA A 197 -16.26 13.48 -1.10
N ALA A 198 -16.33 14.80 -0.87
CA ALA A 198 -17.59 15.55 -0.88
C ALA A 198 -18.28 15.50 -2.24
N LYS A 199 -17.51 15.62 -3.34
CA LYS A 199 -18.05 15.52 -4.70
C LYS A 199 -18.61 14.13 -5.00
N ILE A 200 -17.90 13.05 -4.62
CA ILE A 200 -18.38 11.68 -4.79
C ILE A 200 -19.70 11.50 -4.04
N ILE A 201 -19.77 11.95 -2.79
CA ILE A 201 -20.99 11.93 -1.99
C ILE A 201 -22.11 12.68 -2.72
N GLN A 202 -21.87 13.92 -3.14
CA GLN A 202 -22.86 14.73 -3.87
C GLN A 202 -23.33 14.05 -5.16
N ASP A 203 -22.42 13.54 -6.00
CA ASP A 203 -22.76 12.89 -7.26
C ASP A 203 -23.58 11.61 -7.04
N THR A 204 -23.31 10.88 -5.94
CA THR A 204 -24.06 9.68 -5.56
C THR A 204 -25.48 10.02 -5.08
N PHE A 205 -25.66 11.18 -4.44
CA PHE A 205 -26.96 11.64 -3.91
C PHE A 205 -27.80 12.45 -4.93
N VAL A 206 -27.17 13.19 -5.85
CA VAL A 206 -27.86 13.96 -6.91
C VAL A 206 -28.46 13.04 -7.99
N ALA A 207 -27.85 11.88 -8.24
CA ALA A 207 -28.35 10.92 -9.21
C ALA A 207 -29.60 10.12 -8.75
N GLY A 208 -30.19 10.45 -7.58
CA GLY A 208 -31.50 9.94 -7.16
C GLY A 208 -31.59 8.44 -6.85
N LYS A 209 -30.47 7.74 -6.63
CA LYS A 209 -30.44 6.26 -6.52
C LYS A 209 -30.57 5.68 -5.11
N THR A 210 -30.73 6.47 -4.06
CA THR A 210 -30.77 5.92 -2.68
C THR A 210 -31.97 6.41 -1.89
N LYS A 211 -32.78 5.48 -1.38
CA LYS A 211 -34.01 5.72 -0.59
C LYS A 211 -33.77 6.11 0.89
N PHE A 212 -32.52 6.35 1.31
CA PHE A 212 -32.15 6.47 2.72
C PHE A 212 -31.28 7.70 3.05
N ALA A 213 -31.52 8.83 2.40
CA ALA A 213 -30.66 10.01 2.53
C ALA A 213 -31.37 11.18 3.22
N THR A 214 -31.59 11.10 4.53
CA THR A 214 -31.86 12.30 5.35
C THR A 214 -30.57 12.67 6.07
N CYS A 215 -29.76 13.54 5.45
CA CYS A 215 -28.55 14.07 6.08
C CYS A 215 -28.94 15.29 6.92
N ILE A 216 -28.99 15.15 8.24
CA ILE A 216 -29.10 16.31 9.14
C ILE A 216 -27.68 16.81 9.39
N ALA A 217 -27.28 17.87 8.68
CA ALA A 217 -26.05 18.57 9.01
C ALA A 217 -26.23 19.28 10.37
N VAL A 218 -25.52 18.82 11.40
CA VAL A 218 -25.42 19.55 12.67
C VAL A 218 -24.37 20.64 12.48
N PRO A 219 -24.74 21.94 12.47
CA PRO A 219 -23.75 23.00 12.45
C PRO A 219 -22.93 22.89 13.74
N ARG A 220 -21.60 22.86 13.62
CA ARG A 220 -20.73 23.02 14.79
C ARG A 220 -21.01 24.40 15.37
N LYS A 221 -21.51 24.44 16.61
CA LYS A 221 -21.58 25.70 17.37
C LYS A 221 -20.14 26.26 17.43
N PRO A 222 -19.91 27.52 17.01
CA PRO A 222 -18.65 28.17 17.35
C PRO A 222 -18.54 28.22 18.88
N SER A 223 -17.36 27.91 19.41
CA SER A 223 -17.06 27.94 20.84
C SER A 223 -17.41 29.31 21.41
N SER A 224 -18.49 29.39 22.19
CA SER A 224 -18.87 30.59 22.93
C SER A 224 -17.96 30.74 24.15
N GLY A 225 -17.16 31.80 24.17
CA GLY A 225 -16.59 32.34 25.41
C GLY A 225 -17.69 32.82 26.38
N PRO A 226 -17.33 33.22 27.60
CA PRO A 226 -18.29 33.41 28.68
C PRO A 226 -19.07 34.73 28.52
N GLY A 227 -20.39 34.66 28.74
CA GLY A 227 -21.27 35.81 28.93
C GLY A 227 -22.19 36.10 27.74
N ASP A 228 -23.48 35.80 27.86
CA ASP A 228 -24.49 36.75 28.35
C ASP A 228 -25.89 36.13 28.20
N SER A 229 -26.76 36.38 29.17
CA SER A 229 -28.06 35.75 29.35
C SER A 229 -29.19 36.61 28.78
N THR A 230 -29.97 36.09 27.82
CA THR A 230 -31.36 36.53 27.59
C THR A 230 -32.23 35.40 27.00
N PRO A 231 -33.45 35.14 27.51
CA PRO A 231 -34.30 34.05 27.04
C PRO A 231 -35.53 34.53 26.25
N SER A 232 -35.77 34.02 25.02
CA SER A 232 -37.11 33.97 24.37
C SER A 232 -37.01 33.57 22.88
N LYS A 233 -37.94 32.86 22.21
CA LYS A 233 -39.29 32.37 22.50
C LYS A 233 -39.45 30.97 21.88
N ARG A 234 -40.19 30.11 22.57
CA ARG A 234 -40.70 28.82 22.06
C ARG A 234 -42.01 29.09 21.33
N THR A 235 -42.10 28.80 20.03
CA THR A 235 -43.37 28.80 19.30
C THR A 235 -43.73 27.38 18.87
N VAL A 236 -44.99 27.04 19.14
CA VAL A 236 -45.59 25.70 19.15
C VAL A 236 -46.01 25.27 17.74
N ARG A 237 -45.94 23.94 17.51
CA ARG A 237 -46.32 23.20 16.29
C ARG A 237 -47.76 23.45 15.82
N LYS A 238 -48.00 23.26 14.53
CA LYS A 238 -49.27 22.73 14.02
C LYS A 238 -49.01 21.61 13.02
N ASN A 239 -49.47 20.40 13.35
CA ASN A 239 -49.69 19.32 12.39
C ASN A 239 -51.11 19.51 11.82
N SER A 240 -51.25 19.52 10.50
CA SER A 240 -52.53 19.33 9.83
C SER A 240 -52.49 17.99 9.09
N ILE A 241 -53.30 17.06 9.61
CA ILE A 241 -53.70 15.81 8.96
C ILE A 241 -54.84 16.18 8.00
N SER A 242 -54.81 15.68 6.77
CA SER A 242 -56.02 15.52 5.96
C SER A 242 -55.81 14.47 4.88
N GLY A 243 -56.68 13.44 4.94
CA GLY A 243 -57.35 12.80 3.81
C GLY A 243 -56.49 12.13 2.76
#